data_AF-A0A1I5HLL2-F1
#
_entry.id   AF-A0A1I5HLL2-F1
#
_cell.length_a   1.000
_cell.length_b   1.000
_cell.length_c   1.000
_cell.angle_alpha   90.00
_cell.angle_beta   90.00
_cell.angle_gamma   90.00
#
_symmetry.space_group_name_H-M   'P 1'
#
loop_
_entity.id
_entity.type
_entity.pdbx_description
1 polymer ?
#
loop_
_entity_poly.entity_id
_entity_poly.type
_entity_poly.pdbx_seq_one_letter_code
_entity_poly.pdbx_strand_id
1 'polypeptide(L)'
;MMDKELVIEELKRILYNLLQITVADGDVNLFSSNINISPVNMVYLLLELEKKFAITIDDRFMDELPNITINHLADAICICSK
;
A
#
# COMPACT_ATOMS: atom_id res chain seq x y z
N MET A 1 -9.18 8.29 -13.88
CA MET A 1 -9.32 7.66 -12.55
C MET A 1 -8.82 6.24 -12.69
N MET A 2 -7.81 5.86 -11.91
CA MET A 2 -7.27 4.49 -11.94
C MET A 2 -8.30 3.47 -11.47
N ASP A 3 -8.21 2.26 -12.02
CA ASP A 3 -9.01 1.12 -11.59
C ASP A 3 -8.46 0.59 -10.25
N LYS A 4 -9.30 0.61 -9.21
CA LYS A 4 -8.91 0.19 -7.86
C LYS A 4 -8.52 -1.30 -7.81
N GLU A 5 -9.16 -2.17 -8.60
CA GLU A 5 -8.84 -3.59 -8.61
C GLU A 5 -7.43 -3.82 -9.16
N LEU A 6 -7.07 -3.15 -10.26
CA LEU A 6 -5.72 -3.19 -10.83
C LEU A 6 -4.67 -2.65 -9.85
N VAL A 7 -5.00 -1.60 -9.09
CA VAL A 7 -4.11 -1.05 -8.05
C VAL A 7 -3.89 -2.06 -6.93
N ILE A 8 -4.94 -2.75 -6.47
CA ILE A 8 -4.86 -3.78 -5.44
C ILE A 8 -3.99 -4.96 -5.89
N GLU A 9 -4.17 -5.42 -7.13
CA GLU A 9 -3.35 -6.51 -7.67
C GLU A 9 -1.87 -6.16 -7.72
N GLU A 10 -1.55 -4.95 -8.18
CA GLU A 10 -0.16 -4.50 -8.27
C GLU A 10 0.44 -4.21 -6.88
N LEU A 11 -0.34 -3.67 -5.93
CA LEU A 11 0.04 -3.55 -4.51
C LEU A 11 0.45 -4.90 -3.92
N LYS A 12 -0.39 -5.93 -4.10
CA LYS A 12 -0.11 -7.30 -3.63
C LYS A 12 1.15 -7.87 -4.28
N ARG A 13 1.36 -7.60 -5.58
CA ARG A 13 2.57 -8.03 -6.29
C ARG A 13 3.83 -7.34 -5.75
N ILE A 14 3.79 -6.02 -5.52
CA ILE A 14 4.92 -5.26 -4.99
C ILE A 14 5.27 -5.72 -3.57
N LEU A 15 4.26 -5.93 -2.72
CA LEU A 15 4.44 -6.47 -1.37
C LEU A 15 5.13 -7.84 -1.38
N TYR A 16 4.70 -8.74 -2.25
CA TYR A 16 5.34 -10.04 -2.38
C TYR A 16 6.78 -9.90 -2.87
N ASN A 17 7.03 -9.08 -3.89
CA ASN A 17 8.37 -8.93 -4.46
C ASN A 17 9.37 -8.28 -3.49
N LEU A 18 8.95 -7.25 -2.75
CA LEU A 18 9.82 -6.52 -1.82
C LEU A 18 10.00 -7.26 -0.49
N LEU A 19 8.91 -7.82 0.05
CA LEU A 19 8.87 -8.27 1.44
C LEU A 19 8.54 -9.75 1.60
N GLN A 20 8.25 -10.48 0.51
CA GLN A 20 7.78 -11.87 0.53
C GLN A 20 6.48 -12.04 1.35
N ILE A 21 5.63 -11.00 1.36
CA ILE A 21 4.35 -10.98 2.07
C ILE A 21 3.21 -11.23 1.08
N THR A 22 2.35 -12.19 1.42
CA THR A 22 1.12 -12.48 0.69
C THR A 22 -0.08 -12.02 1.50
N VAL A 23 -0.91 -11.16 0.91
CA VAL A 23 -2.14 -10.66 1.52
C VAL A 23 -3.35 -11.13 0.70
N ALA A 24 -4.17 -12.01 1.28
CA ALA A 24 -5.39 -12.49 0.63
C ALA A 24 -6.52 -11.46 0.71
N ASP A 25 -6.77 -10.95 1.92
CA ASP A 25 -7.83 -10.01 2.25
C ASP A 25 -7.29 -8.57 2.30
N GLY A 26 -7.91 -7.68 1.53
CA GLY A 26 -7.49 -6.28 1.38
C GLY A 26 -7.68 -5.43 2.64
N ASP A 27 -8.47 -5.91 3.61
CA ASP A 27 -8.78 -5.21 4.88
C ASP A 27 -7.90 -5.65 6.05
N VAL A 28 -6.91 -6.52 5.82
CA VAL A 28 -5.93 -6.89 6.85
C VAL A 28 -5.00 -5.72 7.15
N ASN A 29 -4.86 -5.39 8.43
CA ASN A 29 -3.92 -4.39 8.91
C ASN A 29 -2.47 -4.85 8.66
N LEU A 30 -1.73 -4.04 7.90
CA LEU A 30 -0.34 -4.28 7.50
C LEU A 30 0.64 -4.22 8.68
N PHE A 31 0.28 -3.51 9.75
CA PHE A 31 1.07 -3.42 10.99
C PHE A 31 0.62 -4.43 12.06
N SER A 32 -0.37 -5.27 11.76
CA SER A 32 -0.79 -6.34 12.67
C SER A 32 0.35 -7.34 12.91
N SER A 33 0.28 -8.11 14.00
CA SER A 33 1.26 -9.16 14.31
C SER A 33 1.41 -10.22 13.21
N ASN A 34 0.39 -10.39 12.36
CA ASN A 34 0.38 -11.41 11.31
C ASN A 34 1.17 -10.97 10.07
N ILE A 35 1.10 -9.69 9.71
CA ILE A 35 1.79 -9.13 8.54
C ILE A 35 3.11 -8.47 8.95
N ASN A 36 3.10 -7.76 10.08
CA ASN A 36 4.24 -7.17 10.75
C ASN A 36 5.17 -6.35 9.82
N ILE A 37 4.58 -5.51 8.97
CA ILE A 37 5.35 -4.55 8.18
C ILE A 37 5.97 -3.54 9.13
N SER A 38 7.30 -3.46 9.12
CA SER A 38 8.01 -2.43 9.85
C SER A 38 7.78 -1.05 9.20
N PRO A 39 7.89 0.05 9.96
CA PRO A 39 7.79 1.40 9.39
C PRO A 39 8.78 1.63 8.22
N VAL A 40 9.99 1.06 8.30
CA VAL A 40 11.00 1.14 7.23
C VAL A 40 10.53 0.42 5.96
N ASN A 41 9.95 -0.77 6.11
CA ASN A 41 9.39 -1.51 4.98
C ASN A 41 8.21 -0.78 4.34
N MET A 42 7.39 -0.08 5.14
CA MET A 42 6.31 0.76 4.62
C MET A 42 6.86 1.91 3.77
N VAL A 43 7.94 2.57 4.21
CA VAL A 43 8.59 3.63 3.40
C VAL A 43 9.05 3.08 2.04
N TYR A 44 9.70 1.90 2.01
CA TYR A 44 10.11 1.29 0.74
C TYR A 44 8.93 0.90 -0.15
N LEU A 45 7.85 0.40 0.45
CA LEU A 45 6.61 0.09 -0.27
C LEU A 45 6.03 1.34 -0.92
N LEU A 46 5.90 2.44 -0.17
CA LEU A 46 5.37 3.71 -0.68
C LEU A 46 6.20 4.25 -1.85
N LEU A 47 7.54 4.26 -1.72
CA LEU A 47 8.43 4.70 -2.80
C LEU A 47 8.28 3.90 -4.09
N GLU A 48 8.16 2.57 -3.99
CA GLU A 48 7.94 1.73 -5.19
C GLU A 48 6.55 1.94 -5.79
N LEU A 49 5.52 2.21 -4.99
CA LEU A 49 4.17 2.53 -5.47
C LEU A 49 4.13 3.88 -6.18
N GLU A 50 4.71 4.92 -5.59
CA GLU A 50 4.85 6.25 -6.18
C GLU A 50 5.53 6.17 -7.54
N LYS A 51 6.65 5.44 -7.61
CA LYS A 51 7.38 5.20 -8.86
C LYS A 51 6.55 4.40 -9.87
N LYS A 52 5.86 3.34 -9.43
CA LYS A 52 5.05 2.47 -10.30
C LYS A 52 3.91 3.22 -10.96
N PHE A 53 3.25 4.09 -10.19
CA PHE A 53 2.05 4.80 -10.62
C PHE A 53 2.32 6.24 -11.07
N ALA A 54 3.57 6.71 -10.98
CA ALA A 54 3.98 8.08 -11.29
C ALA A 54 3.17 9.12 -10.51
N ILE A 55 3.02 8.90 -9.20
CA ILE A 55 2.30 9.77 -8.26
C ILE A 55 3.17 10.12 -7.05
N THR A 56 2.68 11.03 -6.21
CA THR A 56 3.18 11.25 -4.85
C THR A 56 2.05 10.93 -3.89
N ILE A 57 2.30 10.06 -2.91
CA ILE A 57 1.33 9.71 -1.87
C ILE A 57 1.44 10.76 -0.77
N ASP A 58 0.32 11.42 -0.50
CA ASP A 58 0.21 12.49 0.48
C ASP A 58 0.52 12.00 1.90
N ASP A 59 1.28 12.80 2.66
CA ASP A 59 1.73 12.48 4.02
C ASP A 59 0.58 12.42 5.03
N ARG A 60 -0.58 13.01 4.74
CA ARG A 60 -1.81 12.86 5.54
C ARG A 60 -2.30 11.41 5.62
N PHE A 61 -1.90 10.57 4.66
CA PHE A 61 -2.16 9.12 4.74
C PHE A 61 -1.45 8.46 5.94
N MET A 62 -0.34 9.06 6.41
CA MET A 62 0.47 8.52 7.50
C MET A 62 -0.16 8.75 8.88
N ASP A 63 -1.18 9.59 9.00
CA ASP A 63 -1.89 9.80 10.28
C ASP A 63 -2.64 8.54 10.74
N GLU A 64 -2.97 7.63 9.81
CA GLU A 64 -3.66 6.37 10.08
C GLU A 64 -2.71 5.15 10.14
N LEU A 65 -1.39 5.38 10.19
CA LEU A 65 -0.34 4.35 10.21
C LEU A 65 -0.68 3.07 10.98
N PRO A 66 -1.16 3.09 12.24
CA PRO A 66 -1.40 1.84 12.97
C PRO A 66 -2.50 0.94 12.39
N ASN A 67 -3.34 1.42 11.45
CA ASN A 67 -4.48 0.68 10.88
C ASN A 67 -4.50 0.63 9.34
N ILE A 68 -3.35 0.83 8.69
CA ILE A 68 -3.28 0.81 7.22
C ILE A 68 -3.52 -0.60 6.67
N THR A 69 -4.35 -0.69 5.63
CA THR A 69 -4.66 -1.92 4.88
C THR A 69 -4.30 -1.74 3.41
N ILE A 70 -4.41 -2.80 2.61
CA ILE A 70 -4.24 -2.72 1.15
C ILE A 70 -5.30 -1.81 0.54
N ASN A 71 -6.53 -1.89 1.03
CA ASN A 71 -7.63 -1.05 0.54
C ASN A 71 -7.38 0.43 0.83
N HIS A 72 -6.87 0.77 2.02
CA HIS A 72 -6.48 2.14 2.36
C HIS A 72 -5.40 2.67 1.39
N LEU A 73 -4.35 1.87 1.12
CA LEU A 73 -3.30 2.24 0.16
C LEU A 73 -3.84 2.41 -1.26
N ALA A 74 -4.72 1.51 -1.70
CA ALA A 74 -5.32 1.57 -3.03
C ALA A 74 -6.18 2.83 -3.20
N ASP A 75 -6.95 3.20 -2.18
CA ASP A 75 -7.74 4.43 -2.19
C ASP A 75 -6.84 5.67 -2.26
N ALA A 76 -5.75 5.71 -1.49
CA ALA A 76 -4.78 6.81 -1.55
C ALA A 76 -4.17 6.97 -2.94
N ILE A 77 -3.75 5.88 -3.57
CA ILE A 77 -3.19 5.87 -4.95
C ILE A 77 -4.25 6.37 -5.95
N CYS A 78 -5.48 5.85 -5.88
CA CYS A 78 -6.56 6.27 -6.75
C CYS A 78 -6.91 7.75 -6.61
N ILE A 79 -6.84 8.31 -5.40
CA ILE A 79 -7.04 9.74 -5.13
C ILE A 79 -5.89 10.57 -5.74
N CYS A 80 -4.64 10.16 -5.53
CA CYS A 80 -3.45 10.87 -6.02
C CYS A 80 -3.26 10.78 -7.54
N SER A 81 -3.92 9.82 -8.21
CA SER A 81 -3.89 9.63 -9.66
C SER A 81 -4.82 10.56 -10.46
N LYS A 82 -5.51 11.48 -9.79
CA LYS A 82 -6.42 12.47 -10.41
C LYS A 82 -5.70 13.76 -10.75
#